data_AF-A0A7Y8JBR3-F1
#
_entry.id   AF-A0A7Y8JBR3-F1
#
_cell.length_a   1.000
_cell.length_b   1.000
_cell.length_c   1.000
_cell.angle_alpha   90.00
_cell.angle_beta   90.00
_cell.angle_gamma   90.00
#
_symmetry.space_group_name_H-M   'P 1'
#
loop_
_entity.id
_entity.type
_entity.pdbx_description
1 polymer ?
#
loop_
_entity_poly.entity_id
_entity_poly.type
_entity_poly.pdbx_seq_one_letter_code
_entity_poly.pdbx_strand_id
1 'polypeptide(L)' 'MWQRYLLRLLVALSAVISIGGILWMTFAPPPGMKATREGVPYFTPPVIHPVSGEAIAVETLVRHYKGGK' A
#
# COMPACT_ATOMS: atom_id res chain seq x y z
N MET A 1 -5.30 43.19 1.50
CA MET A 1 -4.17 42.71 0.65
C MET A 1 -3.37 41.58 1.29
N TRP A 2 -3.04 41.65 2.59
CA TRP A 2 -2.29 40.60 3.34
C TRP A 2 -2.88 39.18 3.24
N GLN A 3 -4.20 39.05 3.35
CA GLN A 3 -4.91 37.77 3.25
C GLN A 3 -4.61 37.01 1.95
N ARG A 4 -4.39 37.72 0.83
CA ARG A 4 -4.05 37.09 -0.46
C ARG A 4 -2.67 36.42 -0.41
N TYR A 5 -1.71 37.01 0.29
CA TYR A 5 -0.37 36.41 0.45
C TYR A 5 -0.40 35.19 1.37
N LEU A 6 -1.15 35.25 2.47
CA LEU A 6 -1.35 34.10 3.36
C LEU A 6 -1.99 32.92 2.62
N LEU A 7 -3.02 33.17 1.82
CA LEU A 7 -3.67 32.12 1.03
C LEU A 7 -2.73 31.51 -0.02
N ARG A 8 -1.92 32.33 -0.70
CA ARG A 8 -0.93 31.83 -1.66
C ARG A 8 0.13 30.96 -0.98
N LEU A 9 0.60 31.38 0.20
CA LEU A 9 1.57 30.62 0.99
C LEU A 9 0.97 29.29 1.44
N LEU A 10 -0.26 29.29 1.95
CA LEU A 10 -0.97 28.07 2.34
C LEU A 10 -1.08 27.10 1.16
N VAL A 11 -1.52 27.58 -0.01
CA VAL A 11 -1.63 26.74 -1.21
C VAL A 11 -0.28 26.17 -1.62
N ALA A 12 0.78 26.99 -1.62
CA ALA A 12 2.12 26.54 -1.97
C ALA A 12 2.62 25.46 -1.00
N LEU A 13 2.46 25.66 0.32
CA LEU A 13 2.85 24.69 1.33
C LEU A 13 2.05 23.39 1.20
N SER A 14 0.73 23.48 1.06
CA SER A 14 -0.12 22.31 0.87
C SER A 14 0.30 21.50 -0.35
N ALA A 15 0.55 22.16 -1.48
CA ALA A 15 1.01 21.48 -2.69
C ALA A 15 2.35 20.76 -2.47
N VAL A 16 3.32 21.44 -1.86
CA VAL A 16 4.65 20.86 -1.58
C VAL A 16 4.54 19.66 -0.63
N ILE A 17 3.78 19.78 0.45
CA ILE A 17 3.61 18.70 1.43
C ILE A 17 2.85 17.52 0.81
N SER A 18 1.78 17.76 0.05
CA SER A 18 1.01 16.69 -0.59
C SER A 18 1.84 15.94 -1.63
N ILE A 19 2.50 16.66 -2.55
CA ILE A 19 3.33 16.04 -3.60
C ILE A 19 4.52 15.33 -2.95
N GLY A 20 5.21 15.99 -2.01
CA GLY A 20 6.35 15.44 -1.29
C GLY A 20 5.97 14.17 -0.51
N GLY A 21 4.83 14.19 0.18
CA GLY A 21 4.33 13.04 0.95
C GLY A 21 3.99 11.84 0.05
N ILE A 22 3.32 12.07 -1.07
CA ILE A 22 2.99 11.00 -2.03
C ILE A 22 4.27 10.41 -2.64
N LEU A 23 5.20 11.26 -3.08
CA LEU A 23 6.48 10.80 -3.63
C LEU A 23 7.29 10.04 -2.57
N TRP A 24 7.30 10.50 -1.33
CA TRP A 24 8.01 9.83 -0.23
C TRP A 24 7.49 8.42 0.04
N MET A 25 6.17 8.19 -0.08
CA MET A 25 5.58 6.86 0.08
C MET A 25 6.10 5.83 -0.93
N THR A 26 6.67 6.25 -2.07
CA THR A 26 7.30 5.33 -3.01
C THR A 26 8.63 4.76 -2.48
N PHE A 27 9.37 5.54 -1.69
CA PHE A 27 10.63 5.13 -1.06
C PHE A 27 10.40 4.46 0.30
N ALA A 28 9.41 4.94 1.06
CA ALA A 28 9.06 4.43 2.38
C ALA A 28 7.56 4.02 2.41
N PRO A 29 7.19 2.90 1.75
CA PRO A 29 5.80 2.50 1.67
C PRO A 29 5.23 2.19 3.05
N PRO A 30 4.08 2.78 3.42
CA PRO A 30 3.39 2.43 4.65
C PRO A 30 2.99 0.95 4.61
N PRO A 31 2.70 0.33 5.77
CA PRO A 31 2.35 -1.09 5.83
C PRO A 31 1.26 -1.52 4.85
N GLY A 32 0.27 -0.65 4.57
CA GLY A 32 -0.81 -0.95 3.63
C GLY A 32 -0.45 -0.94 2.15
N MET A 33 0.74 -0.43 1.80
CA MET A 33 1.28 -0.47 0.45
C MET A 33 2.32 -1.59 0.27
N LYS A 34 2.62 -2.35 1.33
CA LYS A 34 3.56 -3.46 1.25
C LYS A 34 2.88 -4.71 0.70
N ALA A 35 3.63 -5.44 -0.11
CA ALA A 35 3.23 -6.72 -0.65
C ALA A 35 4.33 -7.76 -0.37
N THR A 36 3.94 -9.02 -0.31
CA THR A 36 4.87 -10.15 -0.19
C THR A 36 5.71 -10.27 -1.47
N ARG A 37 6.73 -11.13 -1.44
CA ARG A 37 7.55 -11.43 -2.62
C ARG A 37 6.70 -11.90 -3.81
N GLU A 38 5.58 -12.54 -3.52
CA GLU A 38 4.66 -13.05 -4.55
C GLU A 38 3.70 -11.99 -5.10
N GLY A 39 3.75 -10.76 -4.57
CA GLY A 39 2.89 -9.65 -4.96
C GLY A 39 1.57 -9.57 -4.18
N VAL A 40 1.41 -10.34 -3.09
CA VAL A 40 0.18 -10.33 -2.28
C VAL A 40 0.23 -9.18 -1.27
N PRO A 41 -0.73 -8.24 -1.26
CA PRO A 41 -0.79 -7.19 -0.25
C PRO A 41 -0.82 -7.74 1.18
N TYR A 42 -0.12 -7.10 2.12
CA TYR A 42 -0.01 -7.59 3.51
C TYR A 42 -1.33 -7.68 4.26
N PHE A 43 -2.33 -6.87 3.86
CA PHE A 43 -3.66 -6.87 4.46
C PHE A 43 -4.68 -7.69 3.67
N THR A 44 -4.24 -8.50 2.71
CA THR A 44 -5.14 -9.47 2.07
C THR A 44 -5.60 -10.49 3.10
N PRO A 45 -6.92 -10.68 3.31
CA PRO A 45 -7.42 -11.66 4.26
C PRO A 45 -7.06 -13.08 3.82
N PRO A 46 -6.93 -14.03 4.77
CA PRO A 46 -6.71 -15.43 4.43
C PRO A 46 -7.92 -16.02 3.71
N VAL A 47 -7.67 -17.11 2.99
CA VAL A 47 -8.66 -17.85 2.19
C VAL A 47 -8.79 -19.27 2.69
N ILE A 48 -9.93 -19.92 2.44
CA ILE A 48 -10.21 -21.27 2.94
C ILE A 48 -9.60 -22.32 2.00
N HIS A 49 -8.86 -23.27 2.56
CA HIS A 49 -8.37 -24.44 1.83
C HIS A 49 -9.54 -25.38 1.50
N PRO A 50 -9.77 -25.72 0.23
CA PRO A 50 -11.02 -26.36 -0.20
C PRO A 50 -11.19 -27.80 0.32
N VAL A 51 -10.09 -28.47 0.69
CA VAL A 51 -10.13 -29.87 1.16
C VAL A 51 -10.13 -29.96 2.69
N SER A 52 -9.33 -29.13 3.37
CA SER A 52 -9.18 -29.19 4.84
C SER A 52 -10.07 -28.20 5.59
N GLY A 53 -10.58 -27.17 4.93
CA GLY A 53 -11.34 -26.08 5.55
C GLY A 53 -10.49 -25.07 6.32
N GLU A 54 -9.16 -25.21 6.32
CA GLU A 54 -8.26 -24.33 7.08
C GLU A 54 -8.09 -22.95 6.42
N ALA A 55 -7.94 -21.91 7.23
CA ALA A 55 -7.60 -20.58 6.76
C ALA A 55 -6.09 -20.53 6.39
N ILE A 56 -5.80 -20.35 5.11
CA ILE A 56 -4.44 -20.26 4.56
C ILE A 56 -4.16 -18.86 4.02
N ALA A 57 -2.89 -18.45 4.09
CA ALA A 57 -2.46 -17.20 3.48
C ALA A 57 -2.61 -17.26 1.95
N VAL A 58 -3.07 -16.17 1.34
CA VAL A 58 -3.21 -16.08 -0.13
C VAL A 58 -1.87 -16.27 -0.84
N GLU A 59 -0.75 -15.89 -0.22
CA GLU A 59 0.60 -16.15 -0.75
C GLU A 59 0.84 -17.64 -1.01
N THR A 60 0.34 -18.53 -0.16
CA THR A 60 0.49 -19.98 -0.32
C THR A 60 -0.17 -20.45 -1.61
N LEU A 61 -1.38 -19.94 -1.93
CA LEU A 61 -2.06 -20.25 -3.18
C LEU A 61 -1.30 -19.70 -4.39
N VAL A 62 -0.86 -18.44 -4.32
CA VAL A 62 -0.12 -17.82 -5.43
C VAL A 62 1.16 -18.61 -5.72
N ARG A 63 1.89 -19.02 -4.68
CA ARG A 63 3.09 -19.84 -4.82
C ARG A 63 2.77 -21.20 -5.46
N HIS A 64 1.72 -21.85 -5.00
CA HIS A 64 1.26 -23.13 -5.56
C HIS A 64 0.97 -23.03 -7.07
N TYR A 65 0.20 -22.02 -7.50
CA TYR A 65 -0.15 -21.84 -8.92
C TYR A 65 1.04 -21.39 -9.78
N LYS A 66 2.07 -20.75 -9.19
CA LYS A 66 3.33 -20.45 -9.87
C LYS A 66 4.25 -21.66 -10.02
N GLY A 67 3.85 -22.85 -9.55
CA GLY A 67 4.67 -24.07 -9.57
C GLY A 67 5.68 -24.14 -8.43
N GLY A 68 5.58 -23.24 -7.45
CA GLY A 68 6.27 -23.40 -6.18
C GLY A 68 5.59 -24.51 -5.36
N LYS A 69 6.39 -25.27 -4.60
CA LYS A 69 5.88 -26.21 -3.61
C LYS A 69 5.33 -25.48 -2.40
#